data_AF-A0A1M7MJ19-F1
#
_entry.id   AF-A0A1M7MJ19-F1
#
_cell.length_a   1.000
_cell.length_b   1.000
_cell.length_c   1.000
_cell.angle_alpha   90.00
_cell.angle_beta   90.00
_cell.angle_gamma   90.00
#
_symmetry.space_group_name_H-M   'P 1'
#
loop_
_entity.id
_entity.type
_entity.pdbx_description
1 polymer ?
#
loop_
_entity_poly.entity_id
_entity_poly.type
_entity_poly.pdbx_seq_one_letter_code
_entity_poly.pdbx_strand_id
1 'polypeptide(L)'
;MLLVRSAQNPWLIRLYWLTPVYGIVFGMETAEQIIIHSSTFNLYYMKKWLYPLLMLVVVLFTASSCTKTYNEVIPSTTILADVAANQWKTDDGGKTYYFLVTTPELTQNTAQSDGVVVAMDRGNGVFEALPEVYQNTSFTFLYEPGTVSIEAAGVNGAPVTLPSGTIRIKITIIPANATN
;
A
#
# COMPACT_ATOMS: atom_id res chain seq x y z
N MET A 1 61.68 -30.09 -7.84
CA MET A 1 63.10 -30.11 -7.44
C MET A 1 63.82 -31.03 -8.40
N LEU A 2 64.53 -30.49 -9.39
CA LEU A 2 65.27 -31.29 -10.37
C LEU A 2 66.75 -31.31 -9.97
N LEU A 3 67.33 -32.50 -9.84
CA LEU A 3 68.72 -32.70 -9.44
C LEU A 3 69.52 -32.96 -10.71
N VAL A 4 70.24 -31.95 -11.21
CA VAL A 4 71.11 -32.10 -12.38
C VAL A 4 72.55 -32.13 -11.89
N ARG A 5 73.24 -33.26 -12.10
CA ARG A 5 74.70 -33.34 -11.89
C ARG A 5 75.41 -32.75 -13.10
N SER A 6 76.40 -31.89 -12.85
CA SER A 6 77.31 -31.39 -13.88
C SER A 6 78.27 -32.49 -14.32
N ALA A 7 78.42 -32.66 -15.64
CA ALA A 7 79.29 -33.68 -16.23
C ALA A 7 80.80 -33.38 -16.11
N GLN A 8 81.20 -32.23 -15.55
CA GLN A 8 82.62 -31.85 -15.46
C GLN A 8 83.20 -31.73 -14.04
N ASN A 9 82.40 -31.82 -12.97
CA ASN A 9 82.94 -31.94 -11.61
C ASN A 9 81.87 -32.51 -10.64
N PRO A 10 82.00 -33.76 -10.16
CA PRO A 10 80.90 -34.48 -9.50
C PRO A 10 80.55 -34.03 -8.07
N TRP A 11 81.28 -33.06 -7.50
CA TRP A 11 81.12 -32.61 -6.10
C TRP A 11 80.47 -31.23 -5.95
N LEU A 12 80.11 -30.55 -7.04
CA LEU A 12 79.51 -29.21 -7.01
C LEU A 12 78.02 -29.27 -7.36
N ILE A 13 77.16 -28.99 -6.37
CA ILE A 13 75.71 -28.87 -6.53
C ILE A 13 75.35 -27.38 -6.55
N ARG A 14 74.81 -26.87 -7.67
CA ARG A 14 74.22 -25.53 -7.73
C ARG A 14 72.70 -25.64 -7.58
N LEU A 15 72.16 -24.97 -6.56
CA LEU A 15 70.72 -24.80 -6.34
C LEU A 15 70.25 -23.53 -7.05
N TYR A 16 69.36 -23.68 -8.03
CA TYR A 16 68.65 -22.56 -8.63
C TYR A 16 67.24 -22.48 -8.04
N TRP A 17 66.94 -21.36 -7.38
CA TRP A 17 65.60 -21.03 -6.94
C TRP A 17 64.83 -20.43 -8.12
N LEU A 18 63.88 -21.18 -8.67
CA LEU A 18 62.83 -20.63 -9.51
C LEU A 18 61.54 -20.61 -8.69
N THR A 19 60.91 -19.45 -8.65
CA THR A 19 59.61 -19.14 -8.04
C THR A 19 58.50 -20.08 -8.56
N PRO A 20 57.40 -20.26 -7.81
CA PRO A 20 56.44 -21.32 -8.09
C PRO A 20 55.54 -20.92 -9.26
N VAL A 21 55.85 -21.43 -10.45
CA VAL A 21 54.87 -21.52 -11.53
C VAL A 21 54.18 -22.87 -11.37
N TYR A 22 52.90 -22.83 -10.98
CA TYR A 22 52.03 -24.01 -11.01
C TYR A 22 51.79 -24.39 -12.47
N GLY A 23 52.55 -25.36 -12.96
CA GLY A 23 52.32 -26.06 -14.23
C GLY A 23 52.07 -27.54 -13.96
N ILE A 24 51.00 -28.08 -14.51
CA ILE A 24 50.75 -29.52 -14.55
C ILE A 24 51.62 -30.09 -15.69
N VAL A 25 52.52 -31.02 -15.37
CA VAL A 25 53.36 -31.73 -16.35
C VAL A 25 52.83 -33.15 -16.50
N PHE A 26 52.27 -33.49 -17.65
CA PHE A 26 52.07 -34.87 -18.08
C PHE A 26 53.30 -35.29 -18.90
N GLY A 27 54.01 -36.33 -18.45
CA GLY A 27 55.12 -36.93 -19.19
C GLY A 27 54.67 -38.22 -19.88
N MET A 28 54.70 -38.23 -21.21
CA MET A 28 54.80 -39.46 -21.99
C MET A 28 55.99 -39.33 -22.93
N GLU A 29 56.80 -40.38 -22.92
CA GLU A 29 58.09 -40.51 -23.58
C GLU A 29 57.89 -40.90 -25.04
N THR A 30 57.97 -39.93 -25.96
CA THR A 30 58.50 -40.10 -27.33
C THR A 30 58.73 -38.72 -27.93
N ALA A 31 59.83 -38.60 -28.68
CA ALA A 31 60.40 -37.37 -29.20
C ALA A 31 59.45 -36.61 -30.15
N GLU A 32 59.03 -35.41 -29.76
CA GLU A 32 58.74 -34.26 -30.63
C GLU A 32 58.72 -32.98 -29.77
N GLN A 33 59.24 -31.87 -30.28
CA GLN A 33 59.39 -30.63 -29.51
C GLN A 33 58.04 -30.06 -29.06
N ILE A 34 57.87 -29.87 -27.75
CA ILE A 34 56.71 -29.19 -27.17
C ILE A 34 57.04 -27.70 -27.04
N ILE A 35 56.44 -26.87 -27.91
CA ILE A 35 56.46 -25.41 -27.79
C ILE A 35 55.48 -25.04 -26.67
N ILE A 36 55.98 -24.60 -25.51
CA ILE A 36 55.15 -24.08 -24.41
C ILE A 36 54.90 -22.59 -24.64
N HIS A 37 53.69 -22.24 -25.10
CA HIS A 37 53.22 -20.85 -25.09
C HIS A 37 52.77 -20.49 -23.67
N SER A 38 53.60 -19.79 -22.91
CA SER A 38 53.20 -19.24 -21.61
C SER A 38 52.39 -17.95 -21.81
N SER A 39 51.07 -18.08 -21.91
CA SER A 39 50.16 -16.94 -21.90
C SER A 39 50.14 -16.35 -20.49
N THR A 40 50.85 -15.25 -20.27
CA THR A 40 50.72 -14.47 -19.04
C THR A 40 49.36 -13.79 -19.06
N PHE A 41 48.37 -14.36 -18.36
CA PHE A 41 47.09 -13.70 -18.14
C PHE A 41 47.33 -12.46 -17.28
N ASN A 42 47.22 -11.30 -17.92
CA ASN A 42 47.52 -10.01 -17.34
C ASN A 42 46.42 -9.62 -16.34
N LEU A 43 46.63 -9.91 -15.05
CA LEU A 43 45.73 -9.60 -13.93
C LEU A 43 45.31 -8.12 -13.85
N TYR A 44 46.07 -7.22 -14.47
CA TYR A 44 45.75 -5.80 -14.56
C TYR A 44 44.46 -5.51 -15.33
N TYR A 45 44.08 -6.37 -16.29
CA TYR A 45 42.88 -6.16 -17.10
C TYR A 45 41.59 -6.50 -16.32
N MET A 46 41.63 -7.45 -15.38
CA MET A 46 40.45 -7.91 -14.65
C MET A 46 39.94 -6.90 -13.61
N LYS A 47 40.80 -6.02 -13.11
CA LYS A 47 40.43 -4.99 -12.10
C LYS A 47 39.66 -3.81 -12.71
N LYS A 48 39.90 -3.50 -13.99
CA LYS A 48 39.24 -2.38 -14.69
C LYS A 48 37.75 -2.64 -14.96
N TRP A 49 37.35 -3.91 -15.07
CA TRP A 49 35.97 -4.31 -15.31
C TRP A 49 35.15 -4.52 -14.03
N LEU A 50 35.82 -4.64 -12.87
CA LEU A 50 35.15 -4.82 -11.58
C LEU A 50 34.42 -3.55 -11.11
N TYR A 51 35.01 -2.37 -11.33
CA TYR A 51 34.44 -1.09 -10.92
C TYR A 51 33.13 -0.71 -11.63
N PRO A 52 32.98 -0.83 -12.97
CA PRO A 52 31.71 -0.54 -13.63
C PRO A 52 30.62 -1.56 -13.27
N LEU A 53 30.99 -2.84 -13.06
CA LEU A 53 30.05 -3.87 -12.63
C LEU A 53 29.51 -3.57 -11.21
N LEU A 54 30.37 -3.16 -10.29
CA LEU A 54 29.97 -2.81 -8.93
C LEU A 54 29.05 -1.59 -8.90
N MET A 55 29.32 -0.57 -9.72
CA MET A 55 28.44 0.61 -9.82
C MET A 55 27.06 0.25 -10.39
N LEU A 56 26.99 -0.64 -11.39
CA LEU A 56 25.72 -1.11 -11.95
C LEU A 56 24.88 -1.83 -10.89
N VAL A 57 25.52 -2.66 -10.05
CA VAL A 57 24.86 -3.38 -8.96
C VAL A 57 24.26 -2.41 -7.94
N VAL A 58 24.97 -1.33 -7.57
CA VAL A 58 24.45 -0.30 -6.64
C VAL A 58 23.25 0.45 -7.22
N VAL A 59 23.25 0.74 -8.53
CA VAL A 59 22.11 1.40 -9.20
C VAL A 59 20.88 0.49 -9.25
N LEU A 60 21.07 -0.81 -9.49
CA LEU A 60 19.97 -1.78 -9.54
C LEU A 60 19.33 -2.00 -8.16
N PHE A 61 20.12 -2.03 -7.09
CA PHE A 61 19.58 -2.18 -5.73
C PHE A 61 18.90 -0.91 -5.22
N THR A 62 19.41 0.28 -5.53
CA THR A 62 18.82 1.55 -5.06
C THR A 62 17.53 1.92 -5.79
N ALA A 63 17.38 1.54 -7.07
CA ALA A 63 16.14 1.75 -7.83
C ALA A 63 14.95 0.90 -7.32
N SER A 64 15.21 -0.23 -6.66
CA SER A 64 14.17 -1.11 -6.12
C SER A 64 13.58 -0.65 -4.77
N SER A 65 14.18 0.35 -4.12
CA SER A 65 13.76 0.82 -2.78
C SER A 65 12.64 1.86 -2.81
N CYS A 66 12.25 2.35 -3.98
CA CYS A 66 11.06 3.20 -4.15
C CYS A 66 9.84 2.33 -4.47
N THR A 67 9.52 1.36 -3.61
CA THR A 67 8.18 0.79 -3.62
C THR A 67 7.24 1.83 -3.02
N LYS A 68 6.44 2.48 -3.86
CA LYS A 68 5.30 3.24 -3.33
C LYS A 68 4.38 2.25 -2.67
N THR A 69 4.30 2.31 -1.35
CA THR A 69 3.24 1.66 -0.59
C THR A 69 1.94 2.35 -1.02
N TYR A 70 1.19 1.72 -1.91
CA TYR A 70 -0.17 2.10 -2.18
C TYR A 70 -0.95 1.74 -0.91
N ASN A 71 -1.21 2.75 -0.07
CA ASN A 71 -2.29 2.60 0.90
C ASN A 71 -3.55 2.43 0.08
N GLU A 72 -4.15 1.26 0.14
CA GLU A 72 -5.43 0.98 -0.49
C GLU A 72 -6.48 1.87 0.22
N VAL A 73 -6.76 3.03 -0.37
CA VAL A 73 -7.77 3.95 0.15
C VAL A 73 -9.11 3.33 -0.19
N ILE A 74 -9.77 2.76 0.81
CA ILE A 74 -11.16 2.29 0.67
C ILE A 74 -12.02 3.55 0.51
N PRO A 75 -12.65 3.78 -0.65
CA PRO A 75 -13.41 5.00 -0.89
C PRO A 75 -14.69 5.03 -0.05
N SER A 76 -15.09 6.23 0.38
CA SER A 76 -16.38 6.44 1.05
C SER A 76 -17.55 6.23 0.09
N THR A 77 -18.62 5.62 0.58
CA THR A 77 -19.86 5.43 -0.18
C THR A 77 -20.82 6.56 0.15
N THR A 78 -21.40 7.21 -0.86
CA THR A 78 -22.40 8.27 -0.65
C THR A 78 -23.73 7.91 -1.29
N ILE A 79 -24.80 8.06 -0.53
CA ILE A 79 -26.18 7.73 -0.90
C ILE A 79 -26.98 9.02 -0.85
N LEU A 80 -27.72 9.31 -1.92
CA LEU A 80 -28.60 10.46 -2.02
C LEU A 80 -30.04 9.97 -2.11
N ALA A 81 -30.91 10.52 -1.26
CA ALA A 81 -32.33 10.16 -1.24
C ALA A 81 -33.18 11.43 -1.20
N ASP A 82 -34.20 11.49 -2.05
CA ASP A 82 -35.20 12.54 -2.03
C ASP A 82 -36.39 12.08 -1.19
N VAL A 83 -36.81 12.95 -0.27
CA VAL A 83 -37.88 12.66 0.69
C VAL A 83 -38.95 13.74 0.58
N ALA A 84 -40.15 13.35 0.20
CA ALA A 84 -41.30 14.24 0.10
C ALA A 84 -41.89 14.55 1.50
N ALA A 85 -42.50 15.72 1.65
CA ALA A 85 -43.07 16.19 2.92
C ALA A 85 -44.11 15.22 3.52
N ASN A 86 -44.82 14.44 2.70
CA ASN A 86 -45.80 13.45 3.15
C ASN A 86 -45.21 12.11 3.61
N GLN A 87 -43.89 11.92 3.52
CA GLN A 87 -43.22 10.69 3.96
C GLN A 87 -42.86 10.70 5.45
N TRP A 88 -42.94 11.86 6.10
CA TRP A 88 -42.82 11.96 7.55
C TRP A 88 -43.99 11.23 8.23
N LYS A 89 -43.64 10.35 9.17
CA LYS A 89 -44.56 9.56 9.98
C LYS A 89 -44.38 9.93 11.45
N THR A 90 -45.37 9.62 12.27
CA THR A 90 -45.32 9.77 13.72
C THR A 90 -46.09 8.61 14.35
N ASP A 91 -45.59 8.09 15.46
CA ASP A 91 -46.21 7.04 16.26
C ASP A 91 -46.64 7.52 17.66
N ASP A 92 -46.25 8.74 18.04
CA ASP A 92 -46.46 9.33 19.37
C ASP A 92 -47.47 10.50 19.38
N GLY A 93 -48.27 10.60 18.31
CA GLY A 93 -49.31 11.62 18.16
C GLY A 93 -48.77 12.99 17.76
N GLY A 94 -47.62 13.05 17.08
CA GLY A 94 -47.05 14.27 16.51
C GLY A 94 -46.06 14.98 17.42
N LYS A 95 -45.49 14.30 18.43
CA LYS A 95 -44.42 14.86 19.27
C LYS A 95 -43.05 14.64 18.60
N THR A 96 -42.91 13.48 17.95
CA THR A 96 -41.75 13.11 17.15
C THR A 96 -42.22 12.67 15.78
N TYR A 97 -41.52 13.15 14.75
CA TYR A 97 -41.71 12.71 13.39
C TYR A 97 -40.47 12.04 12.89
N TYR A 98 -40.62 11.04 12.02
CA TYR A 98 -39.50 10.34 11.43
C TYR A 98 -39.78 9.92 9.99
N PHE A 99 -38.72 9.68 9.23
CA PHE A 99 -38.78 8.93 7.99
C PHE A 99 -37.57 8.00 7.88
N LEU A 100 -37.69 6.98 7.05
CA LEU A 100 -36.68 5.94 6.87
C LEU A 100 -36.08 6.04 5.47
N VAL A 101 -34.76 5.96 5.38
CA VAL A 101 -34.02 5.86 4.13
C VAL A 101 -33.39 4.48 4.03
N THR A 102 -33.85 3.69 3.07
CA THR A 102 -33.26 2.38 2.78
C THR A 102 -31.81 2.54 2.32
N THR A 103 -30.90 1.87 3.00
CA THR A 103 -29.44 1.99 2.83
C THR A 103 -28.81 0.60 2.93
N PRO A 104 -28.96 -0.25 1.89
CA PRO A 104 -28.48 -1.63 1.93
C PRO A 104 -26.95 -1.76 2.08
N GLU A 105 -26.21 -0.69 1.82
CA GLU A 105 -24.76 -0.60 2.01
C GLU A 105 -24.36 -0.56 3.50
N LEU A 106 -25.29 -0.20 4.39
CA LEU A 106 -25.14 -0.37 5.83
C LEU A 106 -25.43 -1.83 6.19
N THR A 107 -24.43 -2.69 6.05
CA THR A 107 -24.48 -4.06 6.55
C THR A 107 -24.23 -4.09 8.07
N GLN A 108 -24.41 -5.25 8.70
CA GLN A 108 -24.08 -5.41 10.13
C GLN A 108 -22.63 -5.05 10.45
N ASN A 109 -21.69 -5.36 9.56
CA ASN A 109 -20.28 -5.04 9.76
C ASN A 109 -20.04 -3.53 9.65
N THR A 110 -20.54 -2.90 8.57
CA THR A 110 -20.29 -1.47 8.33
C THR A 110 -21.02 -0.59 9.34
N ALA A 111 -22.22 -0.97 9.81
CA ALA A 111 -22.90 -0.24 10.88
C ALA A 111 -22.14 -0.25 12.23
N GLN A 112 -21.29 -1.26 12.46
CA GLN A 112 -20.49 -1.37 13.69
C GLN A 112 -19.12 -0.72 13.58
N SER A 113 -18.46 -0.84 12.43
CA SER A 113 -17.09 -0.34 12.24
C SER A 113 -17.03 1.06 11.66
N ASP A 114 -17.90 1.40 10.72
CA ASP A 114 -17.73 2.57 9.85
C ASP A 114 -18.40 3.82 10.43
N GLY A 115 -17.89 4.99 10.03
CA GLY A 115 -18.50 6.26 10.35
C GLY A 115 -19.68 6.55 9.42
N VAL A 116 -20.82 6.98 9.96
CA VAL A 116 -21.97 7.43 9.16
C VAL A 116 -22.17 8.92 9.38
N VAL A 117 -22.12 9.70 8.30
CA VAL A 117 -22.36 11.14 8.31
C VAL A 117 -23.61 11.42 7.49
N VAL A 118 -24.56 12.15 8.07
CA VAL A 118 -25.82 12.52 7.41
C VAL A 118 -25.91 14.03 7.27
N ALA A 119 -26.35 14.48 6.10
CA ALA A 119 -26.65 15.88 5.83
C ALA A 119 -28.00 16.01 5.10
N MET A 120 -28.67 17.14 5.28
CA MET A 120 -29.98 17.44 4.71
C MET A 120 -29.93 18.74 3.91
N ASP A 121 -30.52 18.73 2.72
CA ASP A 121 -30.84 19.93 1.94
C ASP A 121 -32.36 20.13 1.97
N ARG A 122 -32.78 21.31 2.41
CA ARG A 122 -34.20 21.69 2.56
C ARG A 122 -34.81 22.32 1.31
N GLY A 123 -34.21 22.07 0.14
CA GLY A 123 -34.68 22.52 -1.17
C GLY A 123 -33.99 23.79 -1.69
N ASN A 124 -32.90 24.21 -1.05
CA ASN A 124 -32.12 25.39 -1.43
C ASN A 124 -30.76 25.03 -2.08
N GLY A 125 -30.44 23.74 -2.22
CA GLY A 125 -29.18 23.28 -2.79
C GLY A 125 -28.01 23.30 -1.79
N VAL A 126 -28.27 23.57 -0.51
CA VAL A 126 -27.27 23.64 0.55
C VAL A 126 -27.48 22.48 1.51
N PHE A 127 -26.43 21.69 1.73
CA PHE A 127 -26.46 20.59 2.69
C PHE A 127 -26.03 21.07 4.08
N GLU A 128 -26.92 20.92 5.04
CA GLU A 128 -26.71 21.16 6.47
C GLU A 128 -26.41 19.82 7.17
N ALA A 129 -25.41 19.79 8.04
CA ALA A 129 -25.01 18.56 8.71
C ALA A 129 -25.97 18.23 9.86
N LEU A 130 -26.31 16.94 10.02
CA LEU A 130 -27.06 16.45 11.16
C LEU A 130 -26.11 15.83 12.20
N PRO A 131 -26.44 15.90 13.51
CA PRO A 131 -27.64 16.51 14.10
C PRO A 131 -27.58 18.04 14.16
N GLU A 132 -28.75 18.69 14.17
CA GLU A 132 -28.87 20.14 14.32
C GLU A 132 -30.20 20.57 14.95
N VAL A 133 -30.32 21.86 15.24
CA VAL A 133 -31.60 22.50 15.60
C VAL A 133 -31.88 23.61 14.62
N TYR A 134 -33.05 23.56 13.99
CA TYR A 134 -33.51 24.56 13.04
C TYR A 134 -34.99 24.88 13.30
N GLN A 135 -35.32 26.18 13.40
CA GLN A 135 -36.69 26.66 13.66
C GLN A 135 -37.40 25.92 14.81
N ASN A 136 -36.74 25.84 15.98
CA ASN A 136 -37.25 25.14 17.18
C ASN A 136 -37.53 23.64 17.01
N THR A 137 -37.03 23.02 15.93
CA THR A 137 -37.09 21.58 15.70
C THR A 137 -35.68 21.02 15.71
N SER A 138 -35.44 20.03 16.56
CA SER A 138 -34.20 19.26 16.55
C SER A 138 -34.32 18.16 15.51
N PHE A 139 -33.32 18.07 14.64
CA PHE A 139 -33.18 17.00 13.66
C PHE A 139 -32.02 16.10 14.09
N THR A 140 -32.33 14.83 14.31
CA THR A 140 -31.35 13.80 14.68
C THR A 140 -31.42 12.65 13.67
N PHE A 141 -30.43 11.78 13.71
CA PHE A 141 -30.47 10.55 12.93
C PHE A 141 -30.01 9.37 13.76
N LEU A 142 -30.57 8.22 13.45
CA LEU A 142 -30.14 6.92 13.94
C LEU A 142 -29.93 6.03 12.73
N TYR A 143 -29.06 5.04 12.86
CA TYR A 143 -28.84 4.08 11.79
C TYR A 143 -28.72 2.68 12.36
N GLU A 144 -29.27 1.75 11.60
CA GLU A 144 -29.22 0.31 11.84
C GLU A 144 -28.87 -0.36 10.52
N PRO A 145 -28.49 -1.65 10.53
CA PRO A 145 -28.23 -2.37 9.29
C PRO A 145 -29.40 -2.26 8.29
N GLY A 146 -29.12 -1.69 7.13
CA GLY A 146 -30.05 -1.52 6.01
C GLY A 146 -30.88 -0.24 6.04
N THR A 147 -30.84 0.58 7.10
CA THR A 147 -31.72 1.75 7.23
C THR A 147 -31.10 2.87 8.06
N VAL A 148 -31.29 4.11 7.58
CA VAL A 148 -31.07 5.33 8.38
C VAL A 148 -32.43 5.97 8.66
N SER A 149 -32.71 6.21 9.93
CA SER A 149 -33.88 6.97 10.40
C SER A 149 -33.47 8.41 10.66
N ILE A 150 -34.24 9.36 10.14
CA ILE A 150 -34.10 10.78 10.47
C ILE A 150 -35.30 11.14 11.32
N GLU A 151 -35.04 11.73 12.49
CA GLU A 151 -36.04 12.10 13.46
C GLU A 151 -36.09 13.62 13.63
N ALA A 152 -37.29 14.13 13.87
CA ALA A 152 -37.58 15.54 14.10
C ALA A 152 -38.42 15.66 15.37
N ALA A 153 -37.91 16.40 16.35
CA ALA A 153 -38.56 16.60 17.64
C ALA A 153 -38.57 18.09 18.02
N GLY A 154 -39.66 18.53 18.65
CA GLY A 154 -39.80 19.91 19.09
C GLY A 154 -38.89 20.22 20.27
N VAL A 155 -38.14 21.31 20.19
CA VAL A 155 -37.25 21.72 21.29
C VAL A 155 -38.08 22.33 22.42
N ASN A 156 -37.85 21.88 23.66
CA ASN A 156 -38.55 22.37 24.86
C ASN A 156 -40.08 22.30 24.77
N GLY A 157 -40.63 21.29 24.08
CA GLY A 157 -42.08 21.12 23.91
C GLY A 157 -42.71 22.05 22.88
N ALA A 158 -41.92 22.75 22.07
CA ALA A 158 -42.40 23.46 20.91
C ALA A 158 -43.05 22.51 19.89
N PRO A 159 -44.00 22.98 19.07
CA PRO A 159 -44.52 22.18 17.96
C PRO A 159 -43.41 21.88 16.93
N VAL A 160 -43.43 20.67 16.37
CA VAL A 160 -42.50 20.25 15.33
C VAL A 160 -42.83 20.99 14.03
N THR A 161 -41.83 21.64 13.43
CA THR A 161 -41.94 22.29 12.13
C THR A 161 -41.16 21.45 11.11
N LEU A 162 -41.90 20.73 10.26
CA LEU A 162 -41.32 19.92 9.21
C LEU A 162 -41.12 20.73 7.92
N PRO A 163 -40.12 20.39 7.10
CA PRO A 163 -39.98 20.94 5.76
C PRO A 163 -41.26 20.70 4.93
N SER A 164 -41.77 21.76 4.29
CA SER A 164 -42.99 21.68 3.48
C SER A 164 -42.75 21.15 2.06
N GLY A 165 -41.50 21.17 1.60
CA GLY A 165 -41.09 20.69 0.28
C GLY A 165 -40.37 19.35 0.33
N THR A 166 -39.99 18.85 -0.85
CA THR A 166 -39.06 17.72 -0.95
C THR A 166 -37.70 18.13 -0.41
N ILE A 167 -37.16 17.34 0.51
CA ILE A 167 -35.81 17.47 1.02
C ILE A 167 -34.90 16.42 0.39
N ARG A 168 -33.60 16.70 0.33
CA ARG A 168 -32.60 15.75 -0.13
C ARG A 168 -31.68 15.37 1.01
N ILE A 169 -31.58 14.08 1.27
CA ILE A 169 -30.70 13.51 2.29
C ILE A 169 -29.45 12.98 1.61
N LYS A 170 -28.29 13.28 2.21
CA LYS A 170 -27.00 12.74 1.84
C LYS A 170 -26.46 11.94 3.01
N ILE A 171 -26.26 10.64 2.78
CA ILE A 171 -25.68 9.72 3.75
C ILE A 171 -24.32 9.32 3.21
N THR A 172 -23.26 9.58 3.97
CA THR A 172 -21.89 9.20 3.62
C THR A 172 -21.40 8.17 4.63
N ILE A 173 -21.09 6.97 4.13
CA ILE A 173 -20.46 5.89 4.88
C ILE A 173 -18.97 6.01 4.67
N ILE A 174 -18.24 6.20 5.76
CA ILE A 174 -16.79 6.41 5.81
C ILE A 174 -16.17 5.13 6.37
N PRO A 175 -15.53 4.30 5.51
CA PRO A 175 -14.88 3.07 5.94
C PRO A 175 -13.87 3.36 7.05
N ALA A 176 -13.98 2.65 8.16
CA ALA A 176 -12.99 2.72 9.22
C ALA A 176 -12.22 1.40 9.29
N ASN A 177 -10.90 1.49 9.24
CA ASN A 177 -10.05 0.34 9.58
C ASN A 177 -10.07 0.19 11.11
N ALA A 178 -10.98 -0.64 11.61
CA ALA A 178 -10.96 -1.06 13.00
C ALA A 178 -9.64 -1.84 13.26
N THR A 179 -8.76 -1.25 14.07
CA THR A 179 -7.59 -1.96 14.60
C THR A 179 -7.99 -2.48 15.97
N ASN A 180 -8.07 -3.80 16.12
CA ASN A 180 -8.22 -4.47 17.41
C ASN A 180 -6.93 -4.37 18.22
#